data_AF-A0A645HWF5-F1
#
_entry.id   AF-A0A645HWF5-F1
#
_cell.length_a   1.000
_cell.length_b   1.000
_cell.length_c   1.000
_cell.angle_alpha   90.00
_cell.angle_beta   90.00
_cell.angle_gamma   90.00
#
_symmetry.space_group_name_H-M   'P 1'
#
loop_
_entity.id
_entity.type
_entity.pdbx_description
1 polymer ?
#
loop_
_entity_poly.entity_id
_entity_poly.type
_entity_poly.pdbx_seq_one_letter_code
_entity_poly.pdbx_strand_id
1 'polypeptide(L)'
;MQESELKKGKLIKIVFEITDGASSFPGAAKEAVQELLSKNVEIYAFQMGKSNNTNEKFFNFVWNEGYREPHGVMIGEQIERLPKELLKAVGKNMQSAFDNH
;
A
#
# COMPACT_ATOMS: atom_id res chain seq x y z
N MET A 1 1.10 23.60 -1.98
CA MET A 1 0.51 23.65 -0.63
C MET A 1 0.31 22.24 -0.06
N GLN A 2 -0.46 21.35 -0.69
CA GLN A 2 -0.70 20.02 -0.13
C GLN A 2 0.57 19.16 0.02
N GLU A 3 1.44 19.14 -1.00
CA GLU A 3 2.72 18.40 -0.95
C GLU A 3 3.70 18.94 0.09
N SER A 4 3.74 20.26 0.30
CA SER A 4 4.60 20.84 1.34
C SER A 4 4.11 20.51 2.75
N GLU A 5 2.80 20.37 2.95
CA GLU A 5 2.24 19.97 4.24
C GLU A 5 2.45 18.46 4.51
N LEU A 6 2.41 17.61 3.46
CA LEU A 6 2.80 16.20 3.54
C LEU A 6 4.27 16.05 3.97
N LYS A 7 5.18 16.78 3.30
CA LYS A 7 6.62 16.75 3.62
C LYS A 7 6.95 17.27 5.03
N LYS A 8 6.14 18.21 5.54
CA LYS A 8 6.28 18.75 6.90
C LYS A 8 5.61 17.87 7.98
N GLY A 9 4.96 16.77 7.60
CA GLY A 9 4.21 15.93 8.53
C GLY A 9 2.95 16.59 9.10
N LYS A 10 2.52 17.73 8.55
CA LYS A 10 1.31 18.46 8.99
C LYS A 10 0.03 17.87 8.42
N LEU A 11 0.17 17.16 7.30
CA LEU A 11 -0.88 16.35 6.71
C LEU A 11 -0.36 14.92 6.58
N ILE A 12 -1.16 13.96 7.00
CA ILE A 12 -0.91 12.54 6.74
C ILE A 12 -1.93 12.11 5.70
N LYS A 13 -1.47 11.46 4.63
CA LYS A 13 -2.33 10.91 3.59
C LYS A 13 -2.06 9.42 3.48
N ILE A 14 -3.12 8.64 3.67
CA ILE A 14 -3.11 7.19 3.52
C ILE A 14 -4.00 6.84 2.33
N VAL A 15 -3.51 5.99 1.43
CA VAL A 15 -4.21 5.45 0.27
C VAL A 15 -4.28 3.94 0.40
N PHE A 16 -5.47 3.40 0.21
CA PHE A 16 -5.71 1.97 0.17
C PHE A 16 -6.19 1.57 -1.21
N GLU A 17 -5.49 0.64 -1.85
CA GLU A 17 -5.94 -0.02 -3.05
C GLU A 17 -6.52 -1.38 -2.68
N ILE A 18 -7.77 -1.64 -3.09
CA ILE A 18 -8.41 -2.96 -2.95
C ILE A 18 -8.60 -3.47 -4.36
N THR A 19 -7.95 -4.57 -4.70
CA THR A 19 -7.87 -5.10 -6.07
C THR A 19 -8.05 -6.61 -6.06
N ASP A 20 -8.59 -7.19 -7.12
CA ASP A 20 -8.66 -8.65 -7.27
C ASP A 20 -7.34 -9.25 -7.79
N GLY A 21 -6.45 -8.42 -8.34
CA GLY A 21 -5.16 -8.88 -8.83
C GLY A 21 -4.44 -7.90 -9.74
N ALA A 22 -3.71 -8.47 -10.71
CA ALA A 22 -2.57 -7.84 -11.33
C ALA A 22 -2.89 -6.69 -12.28
N SER A 23 -2.16 -5.60 -12.09
CA SER A 23 -2.09 -4.50 -13.07
C SER A 23 -1.67 -5.02 -14.43
N SER A 24 -2.37 -4.56 -15.48
CA SER A 24 -1.97 -4.77 -16.88
C SER A 24 -0.62 -4.12 -17.22
N PHE A 25 -0.16 -3.18 -16.39
CA PHE A 25 1.10 -2.44 -16.54
C PHE A 25 1.85 -2.41 -15.21
N PRO A 26 2.45 -3.53 -14.77
CA PRO A 26 3.07 -3.64 -13.45
C PRO A 26 4.26 -2.68 -13.28
N GLY A 27 5.01 -2.39 -14.36
CA GLY A 27 6.10 -1.40 -14.33
C GLY A 27 5.61 0.01 -13.97
N ALA A 28 4.63 0.52 -14.72
CA ALA A 28 4.06 1.85 -14.50
C ALA A 28 3.36 1.95 -13.13
N ALA A 29 2.69 0.88 -12.69
CA ALA A 29 2.10 0.83 -11.35
C ALA A 29 3.17 0.96 -10.26
N LYS A 30 4.29 0.23 -10.39
CA LYS A 30 5.40 0.31 -9.44
C LYS A 30 6.02 1.72 -9.38
N GLU A 31 6.21 2.36 -10.54
CA GLU A 31 6.71 3.74 -10.62
C GLU A 31 5.77 4.72 -9.90
N ALA A 32 4.45 4.58 -10.08
CA ALA A 32 3.46 5.41 -9.40
C ALA A 32 3.47 5.21 -7.87
N VAL A 33 3.63 3.96 -7.40
CA VAL A 33 3.78 3.66 -5.96
C VAL A 33 5.03 4.34 -5.41
N GLN A 34 6.16 4.23 -6.10
CA GLN A 34 7.41 4.87 -5.70
C GLN A 34 7.28 6.41 -5.66
N GLU A 35 6.59 7.00 -6.64
CA GLU A 35 6.34 8.44 -6.67
C GLU A 35 5.51 8.89 -5.46
N LEU A 36 4.45 8.16 -5.12
CA LEU A 36 3.60 8.47 -3.95
C LEU A 36 4.37 8.36 -2.64
N LEU A 37 5.16 7.30 -2.45
CA LEU A 37 6.02 7.13 -1.28
C LEU A 37 7.05 8.27 -1.17
N SER A 38 7.62 8.73 -2.29
CA SER A 38 8.56 9.86 -2.31
C SER A 38 7.93 11.20 -1.86
N LYS A 39 6.59 11.28 -1.90
CA LYS A 39 5.79 12.44 -1.48
C LYS A 39 5.23 12.29 -0.06
N ASN A 40 5.74 11.34 0.73
CA ASN A 40 5.25 10.99 2.06
C ASN A 40 3.76 10.59 2.07
N VAL A 41 3.29 9.97 0.99
CA VAL A 41 1.98 9.33 0.95
C VAL A 41 2.14 7.88 1.35
N GLU A 42 1.41 7.48 2.38
CA GLU A 42 1.32 6.12 2.84
C GLU A 42 0.38 5.36 1.92
N ILE A 43 0.87 4.33 1.24
CA ILE A 43 0.07 3.56 0.28
C ILE A 43 0.19 2.08 0.55
N TYR A 44 -0.96 1.40 0.51
CA TYR A 44 -1.06 -0.04 0.73
C TYR A 44 -2.05 -0.65 -0.25
N ALA A 45 -1.78 -1.89 -0.65
CA ALA A 45 -2.68 -2.67 -1.48
C ALA A 45 -3.14 -3.94 -0.79
N PHE A 46 -4.40 -4.31 -1.03
CA PHE A 46 -5.01 -5.54 -0.53
C PHE A 46 -5.55 -6.31 -1.72
N GLN A 47 -4.90 -7.43 -2.04
CA GLN A 47 -5.38 -8.35 -3.08
C GLN A 47 -6.51 -9.22 -2.52
N MET A 48 -7.61 -9.36 -3.26
CA MET A 48 -8.80 -10.11 -2.88
C MET A 48 -9.22 -11.11 -3.95
N GLY A 49 -9.93 -12.16 -3.53
CA GLY A 49 -10.41 -13.20 -4.45
C GLY A 49 -9.30 -14.12 -4.95
N LYS A 50 -9.65 -14.97 -5.93
CA LYS A 50 -8.71 -15.97 -6.47
C LYS A 50 -7.62 -15.30 -7.30
N SER A 51 -6.38 -15.63 -6.99
CA SER A 51 -5.22 -15.23 -7.77
C SER A 51 -4.57 -16.46 -8.39
N ASN A 52 -3.89 -16.27 -9.53
CA ASN A 52 -3.01 -17.28 -10.11
C ASN A 52 -1.55 -16.87 -9.88
N ASN A 53 -0.60 -17.78 -10.11
CA ASN A 53 0.83 -17.52 -9.89
C ASN A 53 1.35 -16.27 -10.64
N THR A 54 0.81 -15.95 -11.81
CA THR A 54 1.21 -14.76 -12.57
C THR A 54 0.71 -13.49 -11.89
N ASN A 55 -0.54 -13.50 -11.43
CA ASN A 55 -1.14 -12.36 -10.75
C ASN A 55 -0.46 -12.10 -9.40
N GLU A 56 -0.13 -13.14 -8.65
CA GLU A 56 0.64 -13.04 -7.40
C GLU A 56 2.02 -12.44 -7.65
N LYS A 57 2.71 -12.85 -8.73
CA LYS A 57 4.02 -12.28 -9.09
C LYS A 57 3.92 -10.79 -9.42
N PHE A 58 2.94 -10.39 -10.23
CA PHE A 58 2.76 -8.98 -10.55
C PHE A 58 2.36 -8.16 -9.33
N PHE A 59 1.50 -8.69 -8.47
CA PHE A 59 1.16 -8.02 -7.22
C PHE A 59 2.40 -7.82 -6.34
N ASN A 60 3.19 -8.86 -6.11
CA ASN A 60 4.41 -8.76 -5.30
C ASN A 60 5.45 -7.83 -5.95
N PHE A 61 5.61 -7.88 -7.27
CA PHE A 61 6.48 -6.98 -7.99
C PHE A 61 6.12 -5.50 -7.76
N VAL A 62 4.84 -5.15 -7.83
CA VAL A 62 4.36 -3.77 -7.65
C VAL A 62 4.43 -3.34 -6.19
N TRP A 63 4.03 -4.20 -5.24
CA TRP A 63 3.73 -3.76 -3.89
C TRP A 63 4.76 -4.17 -2.83
N ASN A 64 5.60 -5.17 -3.10
CA ASN A 64 6.45 -5.78 -2.07
C ASN A 64 7.94 -5.82 -2.42
N GLU A 65 8.29 -6.01 -3.69
CA GLU A 65 9.67 -6.15 -4.12
C GLU A 65 10.41 -4.80 -4.21
N GLY A 66 11.57 -4.71 -3.56
CA GLY A 66 12.45 -3.53 -3.65
C GLY A 66 12.07 -2.39 -2.70
N TYR A 67 11.08 -2.58 -1.85
CA TYR A 67 10.76 -1.67 -0.74
C TYR A 67 11.43 -2.14 0.55
N ARG A 68 11.62 -1.22 1.50
CA ARG A 68 12.14 -1.57 2.84
C ARG A 68 11.19 -2.50 3.58
N GLU A 69 9.90 -2.30 3.40
CA GLU A 69 8.83 -3.08 3.99
C GLU A 69 7.73 -3.34 2.94
N PRO A 70 6.98 -4.45 3.05
CA PRO A 70 5.92 -4.75 2.10
C PRO A 70 4.76 -3.75 2.22
N HIS A 71 4.23 -3.30 1.09
CA HIS A 71 3.05 -2.44 1.01
C HIS A 71 1.80 -3.20 0.57
N GLY A 72 1.94 -4.44 0.09
CA GLY A 72 0.84 -5.27 -0.39
C GLY A 72 0.54 -6.45 0.53
N VAL A 73 -0.74 -6.70 0.78
CA VAL A 73 -1.22 -7.88 1.52
C VAL A 73 -2.14 -8.70 0.61
N MET A 74 -1.81 -9.97 0.42
CA MET A 74 -2.70 -10.91 -0.28
C MET A 74 -3.69 -11.52 0.71
N ILE A 75 -4.94 -11.08 0.62
CA ILE A 75 -6.06 -11.59 1.43
C ILE A 75 -6.64 -12.84 0.78
N GLY A 76 -6.64 -12.89 -0.56
CA GLY A 76 -7.26 -13.97 -1.31
C GLY A 76 -8.77 -14.04 -1.05
N GLU A 77 -9.30 -15.24 -0.89
CA GLU A 77 -10.73 -15.48 -0.69
C GLU A 77 -11.25 -15.18 0.72
N GLN A 78 -10.36 -14.87 1.68
CA GLN A 78 -10.70 -14.60 3.08
C GLN A 78 -11.08 -13.13 3.29
N ILE A 79 -12.11 -12.66 2.59
CA ILE A 79 -12.58 -11.27 2.56
C ILE A 79 -12.76 -10.67 3.97
N GLU A 80 -13.20 -11.49 4.92
CA GLU A 80 -13.40 -11.14 6.32
C GLU A 80 -12.12 -10.65 7.03
N ARG A 81 -10.94 -10.91 6.48
CA ARG A 81 -9.66 -10.41 7.01
C ARG A 81 -9.38 -8.97 6.62
N LEU A 82 -10.03 -8.43 5.58
CA LEU A 82 -9.76 -7.08 5.08
C LEU A 82 -9.89 -6.00 6.17
N PRO A 83 -10.97 -5.95 6.98
CA PRO A 83 -11.07 -4.96 8.06
C PRO A 83 -9.90 -5.04 9.04
N LYS A 84 -9.45 -6.25 9.38
CA LYS A 84 -8.33 -6.47 10.30
C LYS A 84 -7.01 -5.97 9.71
N GLU A 85 -6.75 -6.26 8.43
CA GLU A 85 -5.51 -5.84 7.77
C GLU A 85 -5.49 -4.32 7.51
N LEU A 86 -6.63 -3.71 7.15
CA LEU A 86 -6.78 -2.25 7.06
C LEU A 86 -6.50 -1.58 8.42
N LEU A 87 -7.09 -2.09 9.50
CA LEU A 87 -6.88 -1.54 10.85
C LEU A 87 -5.41 -1.64 11.30
N LYS A 88 -4.70 -2.71 10.93
CA LYS A 88 -3.25 -2.79 11.20
C LYS A 88 -2.48 -1.70 10.45
N ALA A 89 -2.79 -1.48 9.16
CA ALA A 89 -2.15 -0.45 8.38
C ALA A 89 -2.41 0.94 8.99
N VAL A 90 -3.66 1.26 9.34
CA VAL A 90 -4.00 2.52 10.04
C VAL A 90 -3.27 2.62 11.39
N GLY A 91 -3.28 1.57 12.20
CA GLY A 91 -2.65 1.55 13.52
C GLY A 91 -1.14 1.83 13.46
N LYS A 92 -0.44 1.21 12.51
CA LYS A 92 0.99 1.47 12.24
C LYS A 92 1.23 2.94 11.88
N ASN A 93 0.40 3.49 11.00
CA ASN A 93 0.52 4.90 10.59
C ASN A 93 0.28 5.86 11.75
N MET A 94 -0.69 5.56 12.62
CA MET A 94 -0.93 6.38 13.83
C MET A 94 0.26 6.33 14.79
N GLN A 95 0.85 5.16 15.02
CA GLN A 95 2.07 5.04 15.83
C GLN A 95 3.20 5.89 15.25
N SER A 96 3.52 5.73 13.96
CA SER A 96 4.58 6.53 13.31
C SER A 96 4.29 8.04 13.32
N ALA A 97 3.02 8.44 13.24
CA ALA A 97 2.62 9.84 13.30
C ALA A 97 2.83 10.46 14.68
N PHE A 98 2.60 9.70 15.76
CA PHE A 98 2.58 10.22 17.13
C PHE A 98 3.78 9.81 17.99
N ASP A 99 4.59 8.82 17.57
CA ASP A 99 5.81 8.37 18.26
C ASP A 99 7.03 9.27 17.93
N ASN A 100 6.89 10.24 17.04
CA ASN A 100 7.92 11.26 16.76
C ASN A 100 7.91 12.45 17.74
N HIS A 101 7.35 12.25 18.95
CA HIS A 101 7.33 13.21 20.05
C HIS A 101 7.92 12.62 21.34
#